data_AF-A0A418LXH8-F1
#
_entry.id   AF-A0A418LXH8-F1
#
_cell.length_a   1.000
_cell.length_b   1.000
_cell.length_c   1.000
_cell.angle_alpha   90.00
_cell.angle_beta   90.00
_cell.angle_gamma   90.00
#
_symmetry.space_group_name_H-M   'P 1'
#
loop_
_entity.id
_entity.type
_entity.pdbx_description
1 polymer ?
#
loop_
_entity_poly.entity_id
_entity_poly.type
_entity_poly.pdbx_seq_one_letter_code
_entity_poly.pdbx_strand_id
1 'polypeptide(L)'
;MKNILVILMVIVMEACHPGDGAECLPYVGRVYGTGCSAVAVKVLNKEVNSRIPTGQNAFENNVIELIGIPDTVRAGQTFYFDFRDVQPQDEAPPCQAIFAAASRKVVLTRFGYTRCDIP
;
A
#
# COMPACT_ATOMS: atom_id res chain seq x y z
N MET A 1 52.38 11.63 -38.68
CA MET A 1 52.14 12.81 -37.82
C MET A 1 50.95 13.59 -38.36
N LYS A 2 49.78 13.42 -37.71
CA LYS A 2 48.55 14.27 -37.72
C LYS A 2 47.47 13.40 -37.06
N ASN A 3 47.20 13.59 -35.77
CA ASN A 3 46.08 14.38 -35.24
C ASN A 3 44.76 13.74 -35.74
N ILE A 4 43.84 13.26 -34.91
CA ILE A 4 43.07 13.95 -33.86
C ILE A 4 42.40 12.82 -33.05
N LEU A 5 42.83 12.54 -31.82
CA LEU A 5 42.12 12.90 -30.58
C LEU A 5 40.58 12.86 -30.70
N VAL A 6 40.00 11.66 -30.62
CA VAL A 6 38.56 11.51 -30.38
C VAL A 6 38.28 11.77 -28.90
N ILE A 7 37.94 13.03 -28.66
CA ILE A 7 37.25 13.63 -27.51
C ILE A 7 36.08 12.71 -27.10
N LEU A 8 36.11 12.16 -25.88
CA LEU A 8 35.39 12.64 -24.68
C LEU A 8 33.86 12.47 -24.75
N MET A 9 33.30 12.03 -23.61
CA MET A 9 31.89 12.13 -23.18
C MET A 9 30.86 11.21 -23.83
N VAL A 10 30.53 10.12 -23.12
CA VAL A 10 29.18 9.96 -22.53
C VAL A 10 29.34 9.22 -21.19
N ILE A 11 29.80 9.92 -20.14
CA ILE A 11 29.47 9.53 -18.76
C ILE A 11 28.15 10.23 -18.48
N VAL A 12 27.05 9.53 -18.78
CA VAL A 12 25.74 9.85 -18.23
C VAL A 12 25.41 8.71 -17.27
N MET A 13 26.20 8.63 -16.20
CA MET A 13 25.62 8.21 -14.94
C MET A 13 24.95 9.46 -14.41
N GLU A 14 23.68 9.64 -14.76
CA GLU A 14 22.82 10.50 -13.95
C GLU A 14 22.92 9.96 -12.53
N ALA A 15 23.63 10.73 -11.72
CA ALA A 15 23.49 10.67 -10.29
C ALA A 15 21.99 10.77 -10.00
N CYS A 16 21.36 9.64 -9.71
CA CYS A 16 20.23 9.65 -8.79
C CYS A 16 20.80 10.16 -7.47
N HIS A 17 20.89 11.49 -7.33
CA HIS A 17 20.78 12.13 -6.04
C HIS A 17 19.47 11.56 -5.47
N PRO A 18 19.48 10.78 -4.38
CA PRO A 18 18.30 10.74 -3.56
C PRO A 18 18.25 12.16 -2.98
N GLY A 19 17.55 13.06 -3.66
CA GLY A 19 17.08 14.25 -2.99
C GLY A 19 16.39 13.77 -1.71
N ASP A 20 16.63 14.48 -0.60
CA ASP A 20 15.97 14.33 0.68
C ASP A 20 14.44 14.54 0.56
N GLY A 21 13.79 13.76 -0.28
CA GLY A 21 12.35 13.67 -0.44
C GLY A 21 11.92 12.60 0.53
N ALA A 22 11.36 13.01 1.66
CA ALA A 22 10.73 12.10 2.60
C ALA A 22 9.90 11.07 1.82
N GLU A 23 10.23 9.80 1.97
CA GLU A 23 9.59 8.73 1.22
C GLU A 23 8.13 8.65 1.66
N CYS A 24 7.26 9.34 0.92
CA CYS A 24 5.86 9.49 1.23
C CYS A 24 5.12 8.15 1.09
N LEU A 25 4.12 7.94 1.95
CA LEU A 25 3.25 6.76 1.86
C LEU A 25 2.47 6.77 0.53
N PRO A 26 2.52 5.65 -0.22
CA PRO A 26 2.01 5.60 -1.58
C PRO A 26 0.50 5.46 -1.66
N TYR A 27 -0.16 4.91 -0.63
CA TYR A 27 -1.60 4.63 -0.63
C TYR A 27 -2.37 5.51 0.35
N VAL A 28 -3.60 5.82 -0.02
CA VAL A 28 -4.60 6.51 0.80
C VAL A 28 -5.75 5.54 1.06
N GLY A 29 -6.02 5.28 2.33
CA GLY A 29 -7.01 4.31 2.79
C GLY A 29 -8.11 4.93 3.61
N ARG A 30 -9.27 4.29 3.62
CA ARG A 30 -10.34 4.51 4.58
C ARG A 30 -10.91 3.16 5.02
N VAL A 31 -11.21 3.03 6.31
CA VAL A 31 -11.86 1.83 6.84
C VAL A 31 -13.21 1.65 6.14
N TYR A 32 -13.39 0.49 5.52
CA TYR A 32 -14.61 0.06 4.86
C TYR A 32 -15.42 -0.90 5.73
N GLY A 33 -14.74 -1.78 6.47
CA GLY A 33 -15.35 -2.73 7.39
C GLY A 33 -14.31 -3.39 8.29
N THR A 34 -14.75 -4.02 9.38
CA THR A 34 -13.87 -4.69 10.35
C THR A 34 -13.94 -6.20 10.18
N GLY A 35 -12.80 -6.86 9.93
CA GLY A 35 -12.64 -8.31 10.07
C GLY A 35 -11.90 -8.66 11.36
N CYS A 36 -11.86 -9.94 11.75
CA CYS A 36 -11.28 -10.33 13.05
C CYS A 36 -9.75 -10.28 13.07
N SER A 37 -9.09 -10.51 11.92
CA SER A 37 -7.62 -10.53 11.82
C SER A 37 -7.06 -9.48 10.85
N ALA A 38 -7.95 -8.77 10.15
CA ALA A 38 -7.62 -7.74 9.19
C ALA A 38 -8.77 -6.75 9.08
N VAL A 39 -8.48 -5.51 8.73
CA VAL A 39 -9.50 -4.50 8.47
C VAL A 39 -9.69 -4.36 6.98
N ALA A 40 -10.94 -4.35 6.52
CA ALA A 40 -11.26 -4.06 5.14
C ALA A 40 -11.04 -2.56 4.89
N VAL A 41 -10.13 -2.23 3.99
CA VAL A 41 -9.71 -0.86 3.67
C VAL A 41 -10.03 -0.59 2.21
N LYS A 42 -10.81 0.46 1.96
CA LYS A 42 -11.01 1.00 0.61
C LYS A 42 -9.78 1.86 0.26
N VAL A 43 -9.11 1.52 -0.83
CA VAL A 43 -8.02 2.33 -1.39
C VAL A 43 -8.63 3.42 -2.26
N LEU A 44 -8.18 4.66 -2.06
CA LEU A 44 -8.83 5.85 -2.63
C LEU A 44 -8.06 6.48 -3.79
N ASN A 45 -6.74 6.27 -3.86
CA ASN A 45 -5.87 7.01 -4.78
C ASN A 45 -5.18 6.14 -5.84
N LYS A 46 -5.23 4.81 -5.73
CA LYS A 46 -4.57 3.87 -6.63
C LYS A 46 -5.41 2.61 -6.77
N GLU A 47 -5.40 1.99 -7.93
CA GLU A 47 -5.99 0.67 -8.16
C GLU A 47 -5.08 -0.44 -7.63
N VAL A 48 -5.66 -1.37 -6.86
CA VAL A 48 -4.95 -2.52 -6.30
C VAL A 48 -5.52 -3.87 -6.77
N ASN A 49 -6.42 -3.84 -7.76
CA ASN A 49 -7.06 -5.01 -8.38
C ASN A 49 -7.64 -5.99 -7.35
N SER A 50 -8.36 -5.45 -6.37
CA SER A 50 -9.00 -6.23 -5.31
C SER A 50 -10.49 -5.90 -5.24
N ARG A 51 -11.31 -6.83 -4.77
CA ARG A 51 -12.75 -6.62 -4.61
C ARG A 51 -13.29 -7.42 -3.43
N ILE A 52 -14.39 -6.98 -2.87
CA ILE A 52 -15.14 -7.69 -1.82
C ILE A 52 -16.61 -7.84 -2.24
N PRO A 53 -17.24 -9.02 -2.07
CA PRO A 53 -18.66 -9.18 -2.32
C PRO A 53 -19.48 -8.42 -1.28
N THR A 54 -20.51 -7.69 -1.72
CA THR A 54 -21.40 -6.89 -0.87
C THR A 54 -22.86 -7.36 -0.88
N GLY A 55 -23.17 -8.39 -1.67
CA GLY A 55 -24.51 -8.96 -1.79
C GLY A 55 -24.60 -9.95 -2.96
N GLN A 56 -25.83 -10.37 -3.29
CA GLN A 56 -26.07 -11.26 -4.44
C GLN A 56 -25.65 -10.57 -5.74
N ASN A 57 -24.49 -10.98 -6.28
CA ASN A 57 -23.87 -10.47 -7.51
C ASN A 57 -23.36 -9.02 -7.45
N ALA A 58 -23.15 -8.46 -6.25
CA ALA A 58 -22.57 -7.13 -6.08
C ALA A 58 -21.16 -7.21 -5.50
N PHE A 59 -20.26 -6.37 -6.02
CA PHE A 59 -18.89 -6.26 -5.53
C PHE A 59 -18.53 -4.79 -5.32
N GLU A 60 -17.80 -4.53 -4.25
CA GLU A 60 -17.06 -3.29 -4.08
C GLU A 60 -15.62 -3.50 -4.54
N ASN A 61 -15.17 -2.70 -5.51
CA ASN A 61 -13.80 -2.78 -6.03
C ASN A 61 -12.82 -2.02 -5.15
N ASN A 62 -11.53 -2.24 -5.34
CA ASN A 62 -10.44 -1.53 -4.69
C ASN A 62 -10.48 -1.59 -3.14
N VAL A 63 -10.96 -2.72 -2.60
CA VAL A 63 -10.99 -3.00 -1.16
C VAL A 63 -10.05 -4.15 -0.85
N ILE A 64 -9.16 -3.96 0.12
CA ILE A 64 -8.19 -4.96 0.59
C ILE A 64 -8.44 -5.30 2.04
N GLU A 65 -8.08 -6.52 2.44
CA GLU A 65 -7.91 -6.85 3.86
C GLU A 65 -6.49 -6.50 4.31
N LEU A 66 -6.37 -5.55 5.24
CA LEU A 66 -5.09 -5.05 5.74
C LEU A 66 -4.85 -5.56 7.18
N ILE A 67 -3.79 -6.35 7.36
CA ILE A 67 -3.34 -6.86 8.66
C ILE A 67 -2.46 -5.80 9.34
N GLY A 68 -2.61 -5.66 10.67
CA GLY A 68 -1.72 -4.84 11.49
C GLY A 68 -2.09 -3.35 11.55
N ILE A 69 -3.31 -2.98 11.16
CA ILE A 69 -3.76 -1.60 11.30
C ILE A 69 -3.83 -1.20 12.79
N PRO A 70 -3.36 0.00 13.17
CA PRO A 70 -3.47 0.45 14.56
C PRO A 70 -4.93 0.63 15.00
N ASP A 71 -5.23 0.25 16.24
CA ASP A 71 -6.55 0.42 16.86
C ASP A 71 -7.00 1.89 16.99
N THR A 72 -6.09 2.84 16.75
CA THR A 72 -6.39 4.27 16.75
C THR A 72 -7.15 4.73 15.50
N VAL A 73 -7.16 3.93 14.43
CA VAL A 73 -7.85 4.28 13.18
C VAL A 73 -9.36 4.18 13.37
N ARG A 74 -10.07 5.28 13.12
CA ARG A 74 -11.54 5.33 13.25
C ARG A 74 -12.24 5.14 11.91
N ALA A 75 -13.47 4.62 11.95
CA ALA A 75 -14.33 4.57 10.78
C ALA A 75 -14.52 5.97 10.16
N GLY A 76 -14.46 6.06 8.83
CA GLY A 76 -14.57 7.33 8.11
C GLY A 76 -13.28 8.17 8.05
N GLN A 77 -12.29 7.88 8.90
CA GLN A 77 -11.00 8.57 8.86
C GLN A 77 -10.16 8.12 7.66
N THR A 78 -9.52 9.08 7.00
CA THR A 78 -8.53 8.81 5.96
C THR A 78 -7.15 8.70 6.59
N PHE A 79 -6.37 7.74 6.12
CA PHE A 79 -4.99 7.53 6.53
C PHE A 79 -4.13 7.17 5.33
N TYR A 80 -2.83 7.24 5.51
CA TYR A 80 -1.84 6.89 4.50
C TYR A 80 -1.11 5.63 4.95
N PHE A 81 -0.75 4.79 3.99
CA PHE A 81 -0.11 3.53 4.30
C PHE A 81 0.74 3.00 3.15
N ASP A 82 1.56 2.03 3.50
CA ASP A 82 2.21 1.12 2.58
C ASP A 82 1.95 -0.32 3.02
N PHE A 83 2.06 -1.27 2.09
CA PHE A 83 1.80 -2.67 2.36
C PHE A 83 2.68 -3.59 1.51
N ARG A 84 2.76 -4.85 1.95
CA ARG A 84 3.31 -5.96 1.19
C ARG A 84 2.32 -7.12 1.13
N ASP A 85 2.53 -8.03 0.18
CA ASP A 85 1.74 -9.26 0.14
C ASP A 85 2.04 -10.15 1.36
N VAL A 86 1.05 -10.97 1.72
CA VAL A 86 1.13 -11.93 2.82
C VAL A 86 2.21 -12.97 2.53
N GLN A 87 3.04 -13.25 3.52
CA GLN A 87 4.02 -14.33 3.49
C GLN A 87 3.58 -15.45 4.45
N PRO A 88 4.10 -16.68 4.32
CA PRO A 88 3.66 -17.82 5.14
C PRO A 88 3.71 -17.58 6.65
N GLN A 89 4.66 -16.77 7.13
CA GLN A 89 4.80 -16.44 8.54
C GLN A 89 3.77 -15.42 9.07
N ASP A 90 3.03 -14.75 8.19
CA ASP A 90 2.02 -13.75 8.55
C ASP A 90 0.61 -14.35 8.70
N GLU A 91 0.46 -15.67 8.49
CA GLU A 91 -0.83 -16.33 8.56
C GLU A 91 -1.46 -16.14 9.94
N ALA A 92 -2.48 -15.29 9.98
CA ALA A 92 -3.35 -15.15 11.13
C ALA A 92 -4.24 -16.40 11.26
N PRO A 93 -4.63 -16.80 12.48
CA PRO A 93 -5.56 -17.89 12.69
C PRO A 93 -6.84 -17.70 11.87
N PRO A 94 -7.43 -18.79 11.33
CA PRO A 94 -8.67 -18.71 10.58
C PRO A 94 -9.77 -18.11 11.46
N CYS A 95 -10.50 -17.14 10.93
CA CYS A 95 -11.65 -16.54 11.60
C CYS A 95 -12.86 -16.55 10.66
N GLN A 96 -14.05 -16.65 11.23
CA GLN A 96 -15.30 -16.42 10.51
C GLN A 96 -15.62 -14.93 10.57
N ALA A 97 -14.97 -14.11 9.73
CA ALA A 97 -15.26 -12.68 9.68
C ALA A 97 -16.42 -12.35 8.70
N ILE A 98 -17.15 -11.28 9.02
CA ILE A 98 -18.28 -10.75 8.24
C ILE A 98 -17.82 -10.19 6.88
N PHE A 99 -16.54 -9.82 6.76
CA PHE A 99 -15.92 -9.24 5.56
C PHE A 99 -14.76 -10.08 4.98
N ALA A 100 -14.68 -11.38 5.32
CA ALA A 100 -13.55 -12.28 5.02
C ALA A 100 -13.31 -12.61 3.53
N ALA A 101 -13.73 -11.76 2.59
CA ALA A 101 -13.82 -12.09 1.18
C ALA A 101 -13.25 -11.00 0.25
N ALA A 102 -12.39 -10.12 0.76
CA ALA A 102 -11.58 -9.33 -0.16
C ALA A 102 -10.69 -10.30 -0.96
N SER A 103 -10.62 -10.14 -2.28
CA SER A 103 -9.81 -11.01 -3.14
C SER A 103 -8.30 -10.83 -2.92
N ARG A 104 -7.90 -9.83 -2.11
CA ARG A 104 -6.51 -9.59 -1.73
C ARG A 104 -6.41 -9.22 -0.25
N LYS A 105 -5.58 -9.98 0.46
CA LYS A 105 -5.14 -9.73 1.84
C LYS A 105 -3.66 -9.32 1.82
N VAL A 106 -3.30 -8.34 2.62
CA VAL A 106 -1.95 -7.74 2.66
C VAL A 106 -1.55 -7.39 4.09
N VAL A 107 -0.25 -7.17 4.31
CA VAL A 107 0.30 -6.78 5.60
C VAL A 107 0.75 -5.34 5.55
N LEU A 108 0.31 -4.54 6.53
CA LEU A 108 0.74 -3.16 6.70
C LEU A 108 2.25 -3.12 6.96
N THR A 109 2.99 -2.34 6.18
CA THR A 109 4.43 -2.11 6.39
C THR A 109 4.70 -0.77 7.03
N ARG A 110 3.94 0.26 6.65
CA ARG A 110 4.07 1.63 7.16
C ARG A 110 2.71 2.31 7.23
N PHE A 111 2.56 3.25 8.15
CA PHE A 111 1.30 3.92 8.45
C PHE A 111 1.55 5.38 8.86
N GLY A 112 0.61 6.27 8.51
CA GLY A 112 0.64 7.66 8.93
C GLY A 112 -0.70 8.37 8.74
N TYR A 113 -0.95 9.40 9.57
CA TYR A 113 -2.07 10.33 9.37
C TYR A 113 -1.70 11.49 8.44
N THR A 114 -0.40 11.67 8.19
CA THR A 114 0.20 12.55 7.20
C THR A 114 0.89 11.70 6.14
N ARG A 115 0.96 12.22 4.91
CA ARG A 115 1.49 11.45 3.78
C ARG A 115 3.00 11.28 3.81
N CYS A 116 3.72 12.34 4.19
CA CYS A 116 5.18 12.43 4.05
C CYS A 116 5.90 12.68 5.38
N ASP A 117 5.17 12.98 6.46
CA ASP A 117 5.73 13.17 7.80
C ASP A 117 5.57 11.87 8.59
N ILE A 118 6.34 10.85 8.21
CA ILE A 118 6.35 9.57 8.89
C ILE A 118 7.44 9.65 9.97
N PRO A 119 7.10 9.62 11.27
CA PRO A 119 8.08 9.69 12.36
C PRO A 119 9.00 8.47 12.40
#